data_AF-A0A7C7PMY6-F1
#
_entry.id   AF-A0A7C7PMY6-F1
#
_cell.length_a   1.000
_cell.length_b   1.000
_cell.length_c   1.000
_cell.angle_alpha   90.00
_cell.angle_beta   90.00
_cell.angle_gamma   90.00
#
_symmetry.space_group_name_H-M   'P 1'
#
loop_
_entity.id
_entity.type
_entity.pdbx_description
1 polymer ?
#
loop_
_entity_poly.entity_id
_entity_poly.type
_entity_poly.pdbx_seq_one_letter_code
_entity_poly.pdbx_strand_id
1 'polypeptide(L)'
;MTVWSARTLLLAGLGILAGLTVFARSPATAEELNAPGGGFGLPVDCVMGELCSIQNYIDYDDGKGWKDHTCGSLSYDGHRGIDFRVPTQIEMREGTAVIAAADGKVIFAFDGQPDVLMSETGPGKTREERNGNWVAINHGDGWITTYAHLMKGTVAVKKGDRVKRGDRLGLIGLSGNSEFPHVHFAVTHRNKLLDPFTGLEPSATCGEQGQSLWSDAAQAQIPYRSGGLLSAGFLDRQPDHQEILAGIEAPAEVSTEGRVLVFWAGTWGLREGDLETLMILAPDGRTFFNNKRVLERNRAVWTVTFGLRKRGENLPPGEYVGLYRVQRPNADWAKTVLAVRKTVAVR
;
A
#
# COMPACT_ATOMS: atom_id res chain seq x y z
N MET A 1 -75.90 45.73 65.63
CA MET A 1 -75.79 46.94 64.79
C MET A 1 -74.63 47.79 65.30
N THR A 2 -73.46 47.73 64.66
CA THR A 2 -72.55 48.89 64.52
C THR A 2 -71.38 48.53 63.60
N VAL A 3 -71.07 49.45 62.71
CA VAL A 3 -69.94 49.50 61.77
C VAL A 3 -68.74 50.16 62.46
N TRP A 4 -67.51 49.89 61.99
CA TRP A 4 -66.35 50.80 61.75
C TRP A 4 -65.09 49.91 61.58
N SER A 5 -64.39 49.87 60.44
CA SER A 5 -63.41 50.82 59.86
C SER A 5 -61.99 50.21 59.88
N ALA A 6 -61.32 50.09 58.72
CA ALA A 6 -59.90 50.46 58.52
C ALA A 6 -59.46 50.30 57.05
N ARG A 7 -58.65 51.27 56.60
CA ARG A 7 -58.11 51.47 55.24
C ARG A 7 -56.76 50.75 55.02
N THR A 8 -56.30 50.83 53.75
CA THR A 8 -54.91 50.87 53.23
C THR A 8 -54.20 49.51 53.04
N LEU A 9 -53.34 49.25 52.03
CA LEU A 9 -52.44 50.10 51.24
C LEU A 9 -52.03 49.34 49.94
N LEU A 10 -51.88 50.05 48.81
CA LEU A 10 -51.31 49.54 47.55
C LEU A 10 -49.77 49.63 47.60
N LEU A 11 -49.07 48.56 47.18
CA LEU A 11 -47.64 48.57 46.86
C LEU A 11 -47.45 48.07 45.41
N ALA A 12 -46.99 48.95 44.53
CA ALA A 12 -46.58 48.63 43.18
C ALA A 12 -45.07 48.36 43.16
N GLY A 13 -44.65 47.15 42.79
CA GLY A 13 -43.24 46.80 42.57
C GLY A 13 -42.86 46.94 41.10
N LEU A 14 -41.86 47.76 40.80
CA LEU A 14 -41.16 47.80 39.51
C LEU A 14 -40.11 46.68 39.47
N GLY A 15 -40.22 45.77 38.51
CA GLY A 15 -39.18 44.79 38.18
C GLY A 15 -38.32 45.29 37.00
N ILE A 16 -37.02 45.44 37.23
CA ILE A 16 -36.02 45.75 36.20
C ILE A 16 -35.57 44.44 35.55
N LEU A 17 -35.82 44.25 34.26
CA LEU A 17 -35.27 43.15 33.45
C LEU A 17 -33.90 43.57 32.90
N ALA A 18 -32.83 42.94 33.39
CA ALA A 18 -31.50 43.02 32.80
C ALA A 18 -31.41 42.05 31.59
N GLY A 19 -31.25 42.61 30.39
CA GLY A 19 -31.05 41.83 29.17
C GLY A 19 -29.62 41.28 29.09
N LEU A 20 -29.48 39.96 29.20
CA LEU A 20 -28.25 39.25 28.86
C LEU A 20 -28.15 39.11 27.33
N THR A 21 -27.21 39.83 26.73
CA THR A 21 -26.81 39.61 25.33
C THR A 21 -25.93 38.38 25.24
N VAL A 22 -26.51 37.28 24.76
CA VAL A 22 -25.78 36.07 24.39
C VAL A 22 -25.09 36.32 23.04
N PHE A 23 -23.77 36.48 23.05
CA PHE A 23 -22.98 36.43 21.82
C PHE A 23 -22.98 34.99 21.29
N ALA A 24 -23.78 34.73 20.26
CA ALA A 24 -23.70 33.49 19.50
C ALA A 24 -22.35 33.46 18.77
N ARG A 25 -21.40 32.64 19.25
CA ARG A 25 -20.23 32.25 18.46
C ARG A 25 -20.73 31.47 17.26
N SER A 26 -20.59 32.02 16.07
CA SER A 26 -20.71 31.24 14.83
C SER A 26 -19.74 30.06 14.91
N PRO A 27 -20.16 28.82 14.60
CA PRO A 27 -19.22 27.73 14.46
C PRO A 27 -18.25 28.11 13.33
N ALA A 28 -16.95 27.97 13.58
CA ALA A 28 -15.96 28.05 12.52
C ALA A 28 -16.37 27.03 11.45
N THR A 29 -16.68 27.50 10.25
CA THR A 29 -16.88 26.62 9.09
C THR A 29 -15.61 25.81 8.92
N ALA A 30 -15.70 24.48 8.97
CA ALA A 30 -14.59 23.61 8.62
C ALA A 30 -14.07 24.05 7.25
N GLU A 31 -12.80 24.47 7.19
CA GLU A 31 -12.14 24.83 5.94
C GLU A 31 -12.16 23.58 5.06
N GLU A 32 -12.83 23.66 3.91
CA GLU A 32 -12.93 22.54 2.98
C GLU A 32 -11.51 22.11 2.57
N LEU A 33 -11.16 20.85 2.83
CA LEU A 33 -9.85 20.27 2.55
C LEU A 33 -9.72 20.05 1.04
N ASN A 34 -9.48 21.13 0.30
CA ASN A 34 -9.33 21.11 -1.15
C ASN A 34 -7.88 20.78 -1.51
N ALA A 35 -7.62 19.50 -1.78
CA ALA A 35 -6.34 19.05 -2.30
C ALA A 35 -6.01 19.75 -3.64
N PRO A 36 -4.72 20.04 -3.92
CA PRO A 36 -4.31 20.81 -5.09
C PRO A 36 -4.82 20.22 -6.42
N GLY A 37 -5.33 21.08 -7.31
CA GLY A 37 -5.68 20.70 -8.68
C GLY A 37 -6.75 19.62 -8.80
N GLY A 38 -7.72 19.57 -7.87
CA GLY A 38 -8.79 18.58 -7.86
C GLY A 38 -8.37 17.21 -7.33
N GLY A 39 -7.36 17.16 -6.46
CA GLY A 39 -6.85 15.93 -5.85
C GLY A 39 -5.51 15.46 -6.43
N PHE A 40 -4.80 14.63 -5.67
CA PHE A 40 -3.53 14.05 -6.08
C PHE A 40 -3.73 12.96 -7.16
N GLY A 41 -2.88 12.97 -8.18
CA GLY A 41 -2.73 11.87 -9.13
C GLY A 41 -1.94 10.71 -8.54
N LEU A 42 -1.83 9.59 -9.26
CA LEU A 42 -0.96 8.49 -8.83
C LEU A 42 0.51 8.95 -8.80
N PRO A 43 1.30 8.50 -7.81
CA PRO A 43 2.72 8.83 -7.72
C PRO A 43 3.61 7.92 -8.59
N VAL A 44 3.00 7.05 -9.40
CA VAL A 44 3.68 6.02 -10.21
C VAL A 44 3.09 5.96 -11.61
N ASP A 45 3.94 5.71 -12.60
CA ASP A 45 3.55 5.53 -14.01
C ASP A 45 3.56 4.04 -14.37
N CYS A 46 2.51 3.35 -13.95
CA CYS A 46 2.31 1.92 -14.17
C CYS A 46 0.84 1.55 -13.98
N VAL A 47 0.43 0.45 -14.59
CA VAL A 47 -0.94 -0.05 -14.46
C VAL A 47 -1.14 -0.68 -13.08
N MET A 48 -2.02 -0.06 -12.28
CA MET A 48 -2.36 -0.53 -10.95
C MET A 48 -3.07 -1.89 -11.01
N GLY A 49 -2.50 -2.85 -10.29
CA GLY A 49 -2.99 -4.20 -10.20
C GLY A 49 -2.47 -5.18 -11.26
N GLU A 50 -1.66 -4.69 -12.19
CA GLU A 50 -0.92 -5.51 -13.15
C GLU A 50 0.57 -5.46 -12.82
N LEU A 51 1.20 -4.29 -12.97
CA LEU A 51 2.61 -4.08 -12.62
C LEU A 51 2.75 -3.53 -11.21
N CYS A 52 1.96 -2.51 -10.86
CA CYS A 52 2.06 -1.86 -9.56
C CYS A 52 0.98 -2.31 -8.59
N SER A 53 1.26 -2.24 -7.30
CA SER A 53 0.27 -2.50 -6.25
C SER A 53 0.55 -1.65 -5.03
N ILE A 54 -0.49 -1.31 -4.27
CA ILE A 54 -0.30 -0.74 -2.93
C ILE A 54 -0.15 -1.91 -1.96
N GLN A 55 1.02 -2.00 -1.31
CA GLN A 55 1.25 -3.05 -0.32
C GLN A 55 0.94 -2.58 1.10
N ASN A 56 1.39 -1.38 1.47
CA ASN A 56 1.18 -0.81 2.80
C ASN A 56 0.45 0.53 2.70
N TYR A 57 -0.43 0.76 3.66
CA TYR A 57 -1.15 2.01 3.90
C TYR A 57 -0.67 2.64 5.20
N ILE A 58 -1.13 3.85 5.51
CA ILE A 58 -0.79 4.52 6.76
C ILE A 58 -1.23 3.68 7.95
N ASP A 59 -0.40 3.65 8.99
CA ASP A 59 -0.74 3.06 10.27
C ASP A 59 -1.64 3.98 11.11
N TYR A 60 -2.79 3.45 11.51
CA TYR A 60 -3.75 4.08 12.41
C TYR A 60 -3.60 3.59 13.86
N ASP A 61 -2.76 2.58 14.14
CA ASP A 61 -2.49 2.19 15.53
C ASP A 61 -1.39 3.11 16.11
N ASP A 62 -1.64 3.75 17.25
CA ASP A 62 -0.66 4.60 17.95
C ASP A 62 0.11 3.83 19.06
N GLY A 63 -0.23 2.55 19.24
CA GLY A 63 0.39 1.64 20.20
C GLY A 63 1.36 0.66 19.56
N LYS A 64 1.41 -0.56 20.10
CA LYS A 64 2.14 -1.68 19.49
C LYS A 64 1.18 -2.50 18.66
N GLY A 65 1.37 -2.48 17.35
CA GLY A 65 0.47 -3.10 16.40
C GLY A 65 0.44 -2.28 15.13
N TRP A 66 -0.50 -2.58 14.25
CA TRP A 66 -0.80 -1.70 13.13
C TRP A 66 -2.17 -2.02 12.55
N LYS A 67 -2.82 -1.00 12.00
CA LYS A 67 -4.04 -1.13 11.21
C LYS A 67 -4.04 -0.11 10.09
N ASP A 68 -4.44 -0.53 8.89
CA ASP A 68 -4.72 0.43 7.81
C ASP A 68 -6.06 1.16 8.03
N HIS A 69 -6.34 2.17 7.20
CA HIS A 69 -7.59 2.95 7.28
C HIS A 69 -8.87 2.11 7.15
N THR A 70 -8.80 0.89 6.60
CA THR A 70 -9.93 -0.06 6.52
C THR A 70 -10.01 -1.02 7.71
N CYS A 71 -9.21 -0.78 8.75
CA CYS A 71 -8.95 -1.72 9.84
C CYS A 71 -8.33 -3.04 9.38
N GLY A 72 -7.71 -3.05 8.20
CA GLY A 72 -6.98 -4.19 7.66
C GLY A 72 -5.54 -4.25 8.16
N SER A 73 -4.85 -5.32 7.77
CA SER A 73 -3.49 -5.63 8.20
C SER A 73 -2.40 -5.10 7.28
N LEU A 74 -2.74 -4.33 6.24
CA LEU A 74 -1.80 -3.89 5.21
C LEU A 74 -1.07 -2.61 5.64
N SER A 75 -0.28 -2.73 6.70
CA SER A 75 0.56 -1.67 7.25
C SER A 75 1.67 -2.31 8.08
N TYR A 76 2.46 -1.50 8.78
CA TYR A 76 3.39 -1.91 9.83
C TYR A 76 3.55 -0.77 10.83
N ASP A 77 4.06 -1.11 12.02
CA ASP A 77 4.18 -0.18 13.16
C ASP A 77 4.86 1.14 12.75
N GLY A 78 4.12 2.23 12.91
CA GLY A 78 4.60 3.59 12.64
C GLY A 78 4.73 3.94 11.17
N HIS A 79 4.08 3.21 10.25
CA HIS A 79 4.10 3.53 8.82
C HIS A 79 3.33 4.83 8.52
N ARG A 80 3.99 5.78 7.82
CA ARG A 80 3.51 7.18 7.66
C ARG A 80 3.18 7.58 6.22
N GLY A 81 2.87 6.63 5.35
CA GLY A 81 2.55 6.88 3.95
C GLY A 81 1.89 5.69 3.27
N ILE A 82 1.92 5.69 1.94
CA ILE A 82 1.40 4.63 1.09
C ILE A 82 2.56 4.07 0.27
N ASP A 83 2.75 2.74 0.30
CA ASP A 83 3.83 2.08 -0.43
C ASP A 83 3.31 1.50 -1.75
N PHE A 84 3.68 2.16 -2.85
CA PHE A 84 3.40 1.69 -4.21
C PHE A 84 4.57 0.84 -4.69
N ARG A 85 4.35 -0.47 -4.77
CA ARG A 85 5.37 -1.45 -5.12
C ARG A 85 5.32 -1.87 -6.57
N VAL A 86 6.48 -2.29 -7.08
CA VAL A 86 6.60 -3.23 -8.20
C VAL A 86 6.81 -4.65 -7.66
N PRO A 87 6.62 -5.70 -8.46
CA PRO A 87 6.54 -7.06 -7.93
C PRO A 87 7.88 -7.57 -7.40
N THR A 88 8.99 -7.33 -8.09
CA THR A 88 10.31 -7.81 -7.68
C THR A 88 11.41 -6.81 -8.05
N GLN A 89 12.68 -7.14 -7.74
CA GLN A 89 13.80 -6.30 -8.14
C GLN A 89 14.08 -6.37 -9.66
N ILE A 90 13.52 -7.35 -10.39
CA ILE A 90 13.57 -7.37 -11.87
C ILE A 90 12.83 -6.14 -12.40
N GLU A 91 11.55 -5.98 -12.06
CA GLU A 91 10.75 -4.85 -12.55
C GLU A 91 11.26 -3.50 -12.02
N MET A 92 11.88 -3.50 -10.83
CA MET A 92 12.59 -2.33 -10.32
C MET A 92 13.73 -1.90 -11.26
N ARG A 93 14.55 -2.86 -11.72
CA ARG A 93 15.67 -2.62 -12.64
C ARG A 93 15.23 -2.30 -14.06
N GLU A 94 14.10 -2.84 -14.51
CA GLU A 94 13.47 -2.46 -15.79
C GLU A 94 13.01 -1.00 -15.78
N GLY A 95 12.67 -0.48 -14.59
CA GLY A 95 12.49 0.94 -14.34
C GLY A 95 11.03 1.38 -14.44
N THR A 96 10.34 1.43 -13.30
CA THR A 96 9.02 2.05 -13.18
C THR A 96 9.16 3.48 -12.71
N ALA A 97 8.61 4.44 -13.46
CA ALA A 97 8.75 5.85 -13.14
C ALA A 97 7.91 6.25 -11.93
N VAL A 98 8.52 7.05 -11.05
CA VAL A 98 7.84 7.81 -10.01
C VAL A 98 7.56 9.20 -10.59
N ILE A 99 6.31 9.62 -10.52
CA ILE A 99 5.81 10.85 -11.15
C ILE A 99 5.18 11.78 -10.11
N ALA A 100 5.20 13.09 -10.39
CA ALA A 100 4.58 14.08 -9.52
C ALA A 100 3.05 13.90 -9.48
N ALA A 101 2.49 13.77 -8.27
CA ALA A 101 1.05 13.62 -8.08
C ALA A 101 0.26 14.92 -8.35
N ALA A 102 0.92 16.08 -8.26
CA ALA A 102 0.32 17.38 -8.55
C ALA A 102 1.40 18.39 -8.94
N ASP A 103 0.96 19.49 -9.56
CA ASP A 103 1.82 20.64 -9.88
C ASP A 103 2.44 21.22 -8.61
N GLY A 104 3.70 21.65 -8.69
CA GLY A 104 4.34 22.25 -7.54
C GLY A 104 5.80 22.63 -7.76
N LYS A 105 6.47 22.96 -6.66
CA LYS A 105 7.90 23.28 -6.62
C LYS A 105 8.64 22.27 -5.76
N VAL A 106 9.71 21.69 -6.31
CA VAL A 106 10.60 20.80 -5.57
C VAL A 106 11.30 21.61 -4.47
N ILE A 107 11.08 21.22 -3.22
CA ILE A 107 11.69 21.87 -2.05
C ILE A 107 12.85 21.07 -1.48
N PHE A 108 12.95 19.79 -1.83
CA PHE A 108 14.03 18.89 -1.46
C PHE A 108 14.19 17.79 -2.52
N ALA A 109 15.44 17.42 -2.79
CA ALA A 109 15.79 16.26 -3.60
C ALA A 109 17.13 15.71 -3.09
N PHE A 110 17.23 14.39 -2.93
CA PHE A 110 18.47 13.71 -2.55
C PHE A 110 18.63 12.42 -3.33
N ASP A 111 19.84 12.20 -3.84
CA ASP A 111 20.20 11.02 -4.62
C ASP A 111 21.65 10.60 -4.31
N GLY A 112 21.81 9.58 -3.48
CA GLY A 112 23.11 9.11 -3.02
C GLY A 112 23.08 7.83 -2.19
N GLN A 113 21.93 7.48 -1.58
CA GLN A 113 21.77 6.22 -0.84
C GLN A 113 21.73 5.04 -1.81
N PRO A 114 22.44 3.92 -1.52
CA PRO A 114 22.39 2.73 -2.34
C PRO A 114 21.05 2.01 -2.22
N ASP A 115 20.69 1.26 -3.26
CA ASP A 115 19.55 0.35 -3.28
C ASP A 115 19.96 -0.98 -2.63
N VAL A 116 19.73 -1.11 -1.33
CA VAL A 116 20.07 -2.30 -0.52
C VAL A 116 18.94 -2.53 0.47
N LEU A 117 18.60 -3.80 0.70
CA LEU A 117 17.57 -4.16 1.67
C LEU A 117 17.94 -3.67 3.07
N MET A 118 16.97 -3.06 3.76
CA MET A 118 17.13 -2.63 5.15
C MET A 118 17.52 -3.79 6.06
N SER A 119 17.07 -5.02 5.78
CA SER A 119 17.45 -6.22 6.53
C SER A 119 18.95 -6.55 6.44
N GLU A 120 19.67 -6.02 5.45
CA GLU A 120 21.11 -6.16 5.31
C GLU A 120 21.88 -5.01 5.98
N THR A 121 21.35 -3.78 5.95
CA THR A 121 22.03 -2.59 6.50
C THR A 121 21.64 -2.24 7.93
N GLY A 122 20.51 -2.77 8.41
CA GLY A 122 19.81 -2.27 9.59
C GLY A 122 19.08 -0.94 9.33
N PRO A 123 18.27 -0.46 10.30
CA PRO A 123 17.50 0.76 10.17
C PRO A 123 18.40 2.01 10.17
N GLY A 124 18.09 2.96 9.28
CA GLY A 124 18.74 4.26 9.20
C GLY A 124 18.58 5.10 10.46
N LYS A 125 19.65 5.79 10.84
CA LYS A 125 19.74 6.63 12.04
C LYS A 125 19.35 8.08 11.74
N THR A 126 19.64 8.56 10.53
CA THR A 126 19.26 9.90 10.07
C THR A 126 17.98 9.87 9.22
N ARG A 127 17.40 11.04 8.94
CA ARG A 127 16.23 11.12 8.04
C ARG A 127 16.61 10.71 6.62
N GLU A 128 17.80 11.10 6.18
CA GLU A 128 18.36 10.78 4.87
C GLU A 128 18.60 9.28 4.71
N GLU A 129 19.13 8.62 5.75
CA GLU A 129 19.29 7.16 5.74
C GLU A 129 17.94 6.45 5.75
N ARG A 130 16.96 6.93 6.52
CA ARG A 130 15.62 6.30 6.56
C ARG A 130 14.85 6.47 5.26
N ASN A 131 14.83 7.67 4.68
CA ASN A 131 14.07 7.96 3.46
C ASN A 131 14.77 7.47 2.18
N GLY A 132 16.06 7.14 2.23
CA GLY A 132 16.81 6.77 1.04
C GLY A 132 17.01 7.96 0.11
N ASN A 133 16.85 7.74 -1.18
CA ASN A 133 16.76 8.80 -2.18
C ASN A 133 15.30 9.28 -2.24
N TRP A 134 15.09 10.59 -2.19
CA TRP A 134 13.74 11.12 -2.06
C TRP A 134 13.58 12.54 -2.58
N VAL A 135 12.35 12.87 -2.95
CA VAL A 135 11.91 14.17 -3.42
C VAL A 135 10.76 14.66 -2.55
N ALA A 136 10.71 15.96 -2.25
CA ALA A 136 9.52 16.60 -1.70
C ALA A 136 9.10 17.80 -2.53
N ILE A 137 7.80 17.91 -2.76
CA ILE A 137 7.18 18.93 -3.59
C ILE A 137 6.22 19.74 -2.72
N ASN A 138 6.36 21.06 -2.75
CA ASN A 138 5.39 22.00 -2.19
C ASN A 138 4.40 22.41 -3.28
N HIS A 139 3.10 22.25 -2.99
CA HIS A 139 2.01 22.52 -3.93
C HIS A 139 1.29 23.85 -3.66
N GLY A 140 1.73 24.63 -2.67
CA GLY A 140 1.02 25.81 -2.18
C GLY A 140 0.14 25.49 -0.98
N ASP A 141 -0.31 26.53 -0.28
CA ASP A 141 -1.28 26.49 0.83
C ASP A 141 -0.95 25.53 1.99
N GLY A 142 0.31 25.12 2.10
CA GLY A 142 0.80 24.21 3.13
C GLY A 142 0.80 22.74 2.74
N TRP A 143 0.44 22.39 1.50
CA TRP A 143 0.47 21.04 0.96
C TRP A 143 1.87 20.62 0.53
N ILE A 144 2.31 19.45 1.01
CA ILE A 144 3.58 18.83 0.62
C ILE A 144 3.37 17.35 0.35
N THR A 145 3.86 16.88 -0.80
CA THR A 145 4.02 15.43 -1.07
C THR A 145 5.48 15.03 -0.95
N THR A 146 5.71 13.83 -0.42
CA THR A 146 7.05 13.22 -0.27
C THR A 146 7.07 11.89 -1.01
N TYR A 147 8.13 11.64 -1.77
CA TYR A 147 8.37 10.43 -2.57
C TYR A 147 9.73 9.87 -2.15
N ALA A 148 9.73 8.78 -1.39
CA ALA A 148 10.94 8.21 -0.81
C ALA A 148 11.26 6.82 -1.37
N HIS A 149 12.45 6.31 -1.05
CA HIS A 149 13.00 5.03 -1.53
C HIS A 149 13.23 4.97 -3.04
N LEU A 150 13.52 6.12 -3.67
CA LEU A 150 13.81 6.18 -5.11
C LEU A 150 15.11 5.44 -5.45
N MET A 151 15.20 4.93 -6.68
CA MET A 151 16.40 4.24 -7.15
C MET A 151 17.57 5.21 -7.28
N LYS A 152 18.75 4.79 -6.81
CA LYS A 152 19.96 5.58 -6.87
C LYS A 152 20.34 5.95 -8.30
N GLY A 153 20.73 7.21 -8.50
CA GLY A 153 21.16 7.76 -9.78
C GLY A 153 20.00 8.06 -10.74
N THR A 154 18.75 7.96 -10.28
CA THR A 154 17.57 8.15 -11.15
C THR A 154 16.79 9.41 -10.84
N VAL A 155 17.11 10.12 -9.75
CA VAL A 155 16.38 11.34 -9.36
C VAL A 155 16.58 12.41 -10.43
N ALA A 156 15.49 12.78 -11.10
CA ALA A 156 15.51 13.59 -12.32
C ALA A 156 15.32 15.10 -12.05
N VAL A 157 15.13 15.49 -10.80
CA VAL A 157 14.81 16.86 -10.38
C VAL A 157 15.74 17.33 -9.26
N LYS A 158 15.84 18.65 -9.10
CA LYS A 158 16.58 19.29 -8.01
C LYS A 158 15.72 20.32 -7.29
N LYS A 159 16.15 20.67 -6.07
CA LYS A 159 15.52 21.74 -5.29
C LYS A 159 15.42 23.03 -6.12
N GLY A 160 14.21 23.58 -6.20
CA GLY A 160 13.91 24.80 -6.94
C GLY A 160 13.12 24.56 -8.23
N ASP A 161 13.19 23.37 -8.80
CA ASP A 161 12.49 23.03 -10.04
C ASP A 161 10.98 23.12 -9.87
N ARG A 162 10.29 23.54 -10.94
CA ARG A 162 8.84 23.46 -11.05
C ARG A 162 8.49 22.19 -11.81
N VAL A 163 7.52 21.45 -11.30
CA VAL A 163 7.01 20.22 -11.90
C VAL A 163 5.50 20.33 -12.07
N LYS A 164 5.00 19.65 -13.10
CA LYS A 164 3.58 19.43 -13.35
C LYS A 164 3.20 18.02 -12.92
N ARG A 165 1.91 17.77 -12.66
CA ARG A 165 1.37 16.42 -12.49
C ARG A 165 1.84 15.54 -13.66
N GLY A 166 2.39 14.37 -13.34
CA GLY A 166 2.91 13.41 -14.33
C GLY A 166 4.39 13.60 -14.69
N ASP A 167 5.04 14.70 -14.30
CA ASP A 167 6.47 14.86 -14.53
C ASP A 167 7.26 13.81 -13.74
N ARG A 168 8.24 13.18 -14.40
CA ARG A 168 9.11 12.17 -13.78
C ARG A 168 10.00 12.79 -12.72
N LEU A 169 9.99 12.18 -11.53
CA LEU A 169 10.82 12.55 -10.38
C LEU A 169 12.01 11.61 -10.20
N GLY A 170 11.82 10.32 -10.53
CA GLY A 170 12.81 9.27 -10.40
C GLY A 170 12.26 7.93 -10.88
N LEU A 171 12.90 6.83 -10.47
CA LEU A 171 12.36 5.47 -10.59
C LEU A 171 12.10 4.87 -9.21
N ILE A 172 11.17 3.91 -9.14
CA ILE A 172 10.97 3.07 -7.95
C ILE A 172 12.28 2.38 -7.60
N GLY A 173 12.67 2.41 -6.33
CA GLY A 173 13.93 1.84 -5.85
C GLY A 173 13.79 1.00 -4.60
N LEU A 174 14.93 0.81 -3.92
CA LEU A 174 15.11 0.01 -2.71
C LEU A 174 16.03 0.73 -1.72
N SER A 175 16.16 2.04 -1.82
CA SER A 175 17.09 2.80 -0.97
C SER A 175 16.50 3.15 0.39
N GLY A 176 17.36 3.21 1.42
CA GLY A 176 16.97 3.57 2.79
C GLY A 176 16.25 2.45 3.54
N ASN A 177 15.27 2.79 4.38
CA ASN A 177 14.51 1.81 5.17
C ASN A 177 13.45 1.07 4.34
N SER A 178 13.90 0.32 3.33
CA SER A 178 13.06 -0.41 2.39
C SER A 178 13.39 -1.90 2.39
N GLU A 179 12.38 -2.77 2.45
CA GLU A 179 12.52 -4.24 2.43
C GLU A 179 11.97 -4.87 1.14
N PHE A 180 11.45 -4.06 0.21
CA PHE A 180 10.95 -4.48 -1.09
C PHE A 180 10.91 -3.28 -2.06
N PRO A 181 10.95 -3.48 -3.39
CA PRO A 181 10.94 -2.36 -4.32
C PRO A 181 9.64 -1.56 -4.30
N HIS A 182 9.71 -0.30 -3.89
CA HIS A 182 8.55 0.58 -3.83
C HIS A 182 8.93 2.07 -3.81
N VAL A 183 7.95 2.93 -4.06
CA VAL A 183 8.00 4.33 -3.64
C VAL A 183 7.08 4.51 -2.44
N HIS A 184 7.59 5.13 -1.38
CA HIS A 184 6.79 5.57 -0.26
C HIS A 184 6.26 6.97 -0.54
N PHE A 185 4.94 7.10 -0.59
CA PHE A 185 4.23 8.35 -0.87
C PHE A 185 3.53 8.86 0.39
N ALA A 186 3.89 10.07 0.84
CA ALA A 186 3.26 10.70 2.00
C ALA A 186 2.73 12.09 1.66
N VAL A 187 1.56 12.43 2.22
CA VAL A 187 0.92 13.74 2.09
C VAL A 187 0.92 14.44 3.43
N THR A 188 1.40 15.68 3.47
CA THR A 188 1.24 16.54 4.64
C THR A 188 0.57 17.85 4.26
N HIS A 189 -0.26 18.37 5.16
CA HIS A 189 -0.89 19.69 5.03
C HIS A 189 -0.64 20.48 6.32
N ARG A 190 0.01 21.64 6.21
CA ARG A 190 0.36 22.51 7.37
C ARG A 190 1.04 21.72 8.50
N ASN A 191 2.02 20.89 8.13
CA ASN A 191 2.81 20.00 9.01
C ASN A 191 2.06 18.82 9.65
N LYS A 192 0.83 18.54 9.23
CA LYS A 192 0.06 17.37 9.66
C LYS A 192 0.09 16.29 8.60
N LEU A 193 0.35 15.05 8.99
CA LEU A 193 0.26 13.89 8.11
C LEU A 193 -1.21 13.57 7.86
N LEU A 194 -1.61 13.43 6.60
CA LEU A 194 -2.96 13.02 6.22
C LEU A 194 -2.91 11.73 5.43
N ASP A 195 -3.86 10.83 5.69
CA ASP A 195 -4.09 9.67 4.83
C ASP A 195 -4.77 10.14 3.54
N PRO A 196 -4.17 9.89 2.35
CA PRO A 196 -4.77 10.33 1.09
C PRO A 196 -6.09 9.62 0.74
N PHE A 197 -6.40 8.46 1.33
CA PHE A 197 -7.68 7.77 1.15
C PHE A 197 -8.83 8.37 1.96
N THR A 198 -8.53 8.98 3.11
CA THR A 198 -9.56 9.50 4.02
C THR A 198 -9.52 11.01 4.20
N GLY A 199 -8.40 11.66 3.90
CA GLY A 199 -8.17 13.08 4.21
C GLY A 199 -8.01 13.39 5.70
N LEU A 200 -7.95 12.37 6.55
CA LEU A 200 -7.86 12.49 7.99
C LEU A 200 -6.42 12.32 8.48
N GLU A 201 -6.11 12.92 9.63
CA GLU A 201 -4.91 12.54 10.37
C GLU A 201 -5.08 11.11 10.89
N PRO A 202 -4.06 10.24 10.79
CA PRO A 202 -4.14 8.91 11.38
C PRO A 202 -4.33 9.05 12.90
N SER A 203 -5.29 8.30 13.43
CA SER A 203 -5.63 8.24 14.85
C SER A 203 -5.91 6.79 15.23
N ALA A 204 -5.93 6.47 16.53
CA ALA A 204 -6.21 5.12 17.06
C ALA A 204 -7.51 4.46 16.55
N THR A 205 -8.38 5.21 15.85
CA THR A 205 -9.62 4.71 15.23
C THR A 205 -9.46 4.57 13.71
N CYS A 206 -9.48 3.33 13.22
CA CYS A 206 -9.58 3.01 11.78
C CYS A 206 -11.04 2.86 11.33
N GLY A 207 -11.29 2.85 10.01
CA GLY A 207 -12.61 2.64 9.42
C GLY A 207 -13.45 3.91 9.25
N GLU A 208 -12.93 5.06 9.68
CA GLU A 208 -13.58 6.35 9.47
C GLU A 208 -13.59 6.74 7.99
N GLN A 209 -14.72 7.26 7.53
CA GLN A 209 -14.86 7.81 6.18
C GLN A 209 -14.68 9.32 6.23
N GLY A 210 -13.67 9.81 5.53
CA GLY A 210 -13.49 11.23 5.25
C GLY A 210 -13.47 11.52 3.75
N GLN A 211 -13.02 12.71 3.37
CA GLN A 211 -12.90 13.12 1.98
C GLN A 211 -11.54 12.65 1.43
N SER A 212 -11.58 11.77 0.42
CA SER A 212 -10.35 11.35 -0.28
C SER A 212 -9.59 12.54 -0.84
N LEU A 213 -8.26 12.51 -0.72
CA LEU A 213 -7.36 13.50 -1.30
C LEU A 213 -6.90 13.10 -2.71
N TRP A 214 -7.23 11.90 -3.17
CA TRP A 214 -6.97 11.47 -4.54
C TRP A 214 -7.92 12.17 -5.51
N SER A 215 -7.44 12.46 -6.71
CA SER A 215 -8.32 12.80 -7.83
C SER A 215 -9.20 11.60 -8.18
N ASP A 216 -10.41 11.85 -8.72
CA ASP A 216 -11.34 10.77 -9.12
C ASP A 216 -10.68 9.73 -10.05
N ALA A 217 -9.86 10.21 -10.99
CA ALA A 217 -9.13 9.35 -11.93
C ALA A 217 -8.07 8.46 -11.24
N ALA A 218 -7.41 8.96 -10.19
CA ALA A 218 -6.48 8.16 -9.40
C ALA A 218 -7.25 7.18 -8.53
N GLN A 219 -8.29 7.65 -7.81
CA GLN A 219 -9.12 6.84 -6.92
C GLN A 219 -9.73 5.62 -7.63
N ALA A 220 -10.18 5.79 -8.87
CA ALA A 220 -10.73 4.71 -9.69
C ALA A 220 -9.73 3.58 -9.99
N GLN A 221 -8.42 3.87 -9.97
CA GLN A 221 -7.35 2.91 -10.27
C GLN A 221 -6.83 2.19 -9.02
N ILE A 222 -7.15 2.68 -7.82
CA ILE A 222 -6.61 2.16 -6.54
C ILE A 222 -7.71 1.62 -5.61
N PRO A 223 -8.60 0.72 -6.08
CA PRO A 223 -9.50 0.04 -5.17
C PRO A 223 -8.69 -0.76 -4.14
N TYR A 224 -9.16 -0.82 -2.90
CA TYR A 224 -8.47 -1.57 -1.85
C TYR A 224 -8.31 -3.06 -2.25
N ARG A 225 -7.06 -3.47 -2.45
CA ARG A 225 -6.68 -4.86 -2.73
C ARG A 225 -6.07 -5.46 -1.49
N SER A 226 -6.66 -6.54 -1.02
CA SER A 226 -6.31 -7.15 0.25
C SER A 226 -5.17 -8.17 0.15
N GLY A 227 -4.27 -8.01 -0.83
CA GLY A 227 -3.21 -8.94 -1.19
C GLY A 227 -3.05 -9.10 -2.71
N GLY A 228 -1.95 -9.71 -3.15
CA GLY A 228 -1.66 -9.87 -4.57
C GLY A 228 -0.46 -10.77 -4.86
N LEU A 229 -0.23 -11.00 -6.16
CA LEU A 229 0.89 -11.78 -6.67
C LEU A 229 2.13 -10.88 -6.79
N LEU A 230 3.30 -11.43 -6.47
CA LEU A 230 4.59 -10.88 -6.87
C LEU A 230 5.01 -11.50 -8.19
N SER A 231 5.22 -12.80 -8.17
CA SER A 231 5.69 -13.52 -9.34
C SER A 231 5.40 -15.01 -9.17
N ALA A 232 5.38 -15.76 -10.27
CA ALA A 232 5.19 -17.19 -10.24
C ALA A 232 5.75 -17.82 -11.52
N GLY A 233 6.22 -19.04 -11.42
CA GLY A 233 6.83 -19.74 -12.55
C GLY A 233 7.24 -21.16 -12.22
N PHE A 234 7.94 -21.77 -13.17
CA PHE A 234 8.50 -23.10 -13.03
C PHE A 234 10.03 -23.06 -13.03
N LEU A 235 10.64 -24.01 -12.34
CA LEU A 235 12.08 -24.29 -12.36
C LEU A 235 12.33 -25.79 -12.30
N ASP A 236 13.52 -26.21 -12.72
CA ASP A 236 14.05 -27.57 -12.55
C ASP A 236 14.80 -27.76 -11.22
N ARG A 237 14.77 -26.73 -10.37
CA ARG A 237 15.36 -26.73 -9.03
C ARG A 237 14.46 -26.01 -8.05
N GLN A 238 14.74 -26.22 -6.77
CA GLN A 238 14.12 -25.51 -5.67
C GLN A 238 14.73 -24.10 -5.57
N PRO A 239 13.97 -23.01 -5.80
CA PRO A 239 14.45 -21.68 -5.48
C PRO A 239 14.35 -21.44 -3.97
N ASP A 240 15.21 -20.57 -3.45
CA ASP A 240 15.09 -20.08 -2.09
C ASP A 240 14.13 -18.87 -1.99
N HIS A 241 13.82 -18.48 -0.76
CA HIS A 241 12.90 -17.37 -0.50
C HIS A 241 13.41 -16.04 -1.07
N GLN A 242 14.70 -15.72 -0.89
CA GLN A 242 15.25 -14.44 -1.32
C GLN A 242 15.31 -14.35 -2.84
N GLU A 243 15.58 -15.47 -3.51
CA GLU A 243 15.55 -15.55 -4.96
C GLU A 243 14.15 -15.19 -5.52
N ILE A 244 13.09 -15.73 -4.92
CA ILE A 244 11.70 -15.43 -5.33
C ILE A 244 11.38 -13.94 -5.13
N LEU A 245 11.83 -13.35 -4.01
CA LEU A 245 11.57 -11.93 -3.73
C LEU A 245 12.39 -10.97 -4.60
N ALA A 246 13.64 -11.34 -4.89
CA ALA A 246 14.48 -10.61 -5.84
C ALA A 246 13.92 -10.70 -7.28
N GLY A 247 13.21 -11.78 -7.58
CA GLY A 247 12.61 -12.07 -8.87
C GLY A 247 13.39 -13.12 -9.62
N ILE A 248 12.66 -14.00 -10.29
CA ILE A 248 13.20 -15.10 -11.09
C ILE A 248 12.63 -14.98 -12.50
N GLU A 249 13.51 -14.90 -13.49
CA GLU A 249 13.15 -15.06 -14.89
C GLU A 249 12.85 -16.55 -15.14
N ALA A 250 11.56 -16.88 -15.14
CA ALA A 250 11.13 -18.25 -15.36
C ALA A 250 11.48 -18.69 -16.80
N PRO A 251 12.17 -19.83 -16.98
CA PRO A 251 12.49 -20.32 -18.31
C PRO A 251 11.22 -20.72 -19.07
N ALA A 252 11.25 -20.56 -20.40
CA ALA A 252 10.17 -21.04 -21.26
C ALA A 252 10.10 -22.58 -21.31
N GLU A 253 11.25 -23.23 -21.14
CA GLU A 253 11.39 -24.68 -21.24
C GLU A 253 12.29 -25.22 -20.12
N VAL A 254 12.03 -26.45 -19.67
CA VAL A 254 12.89 -27.22 -18.75
C VAL A 254 13.21 -28.59 -19.35
N SER A 255 14.36 -29.13 -19.01
CA SER A 255 14.86 -30.38 -19.61
C SER A 255 14.02 -31.61 -19.21
N THR A 256 13.77 -32.51 -20.18
CA THR A 256 13.25 -33.86 -19.94
C THR A 256 14.20 -34.74 -19.14
N GLU A 257 15.51 -34.46 -19.15
CA GLU A 257 16.49 -35.14 -18.30
C GLU A 257 16.37 -34.71 -16.83
N GLY A 258 15.69 -33.57 -16.59
CA GLY A 258 15.34 -33.08 -15.28
C GLY A 258 14.44 -34.06 -14.53
N ARG A 259 14.82 -34.38 -13.29
CA ARG A 259 14.00 -35.22 -12.39
C ARG A 259 13.16 -34.40 -11.41
N VAL A 260 13.23 -33.08 -11.52
CA VAL A 260 12.61 -32.13 -10.61
C VAL A 260 11.85 -31.12 -11.45
N LEU A 261 10.58 -30.90 -11.09
CA LEU A 261 9.77 -29.80 -11.59
C LEU A 261 9.18 -29.08 -10.39
N VAL A 262 9.57 -27.83 -10.18
CA VAL A 262 9.10 -26.98 -9.09
C VAL A 262 8.27 -25.86 -9.67
N PHE A 263 7.05 -25.70 -9.16
CA PHE A 263 6.27 -24.49 -9.33
C PHE A 263 6.44 -23.62 -8.09
N TRP A 264 6.69 -22.33 -8.30
CA TRP A 264 6.86 -21.36 -7.23
C TRP A 264 5.89 -20.19 -7.40
N ALA A 265 5.54 -19.55 -6.29
CA ALA A 265 4.81 -18.29 -6.29
C ALA A 265 5.26 -17.41 -5.12
N GLY A 266 5.45 -16.12 -5.39
CA GLY A 266 5.61 -15.06 -4.39
C GLY A 266 4.33 -14.22 -4.31
N THR A 267 3.96 -13.80 -3.11
CA THR A 267 2.74 -13.03 -2.83
C THR A 267 2.97 -12.00 -1.74
N TRP A 268 2.03 -11.07 -1.63
CA TRP A 268 1.96 -10.10 -0.54
C TRP A 268 0.54 -10.01 0.05
N GLY A 269 0.44 -9.58 1.30
CA GLY A 269 -0.81 -9.25 1.97
C GLY A 269 -1.71 -10.45 2.31
N LEU A 270 -1.15 -11.64 2.50
CA LEU A 270 -1.94 -12.80 2.92
C LEU A 270 -2.30 -12.72 4.41
N ARG A 271 -3.45 -13.29 4.77
CA ARG A 271 -4.01 -13.25 6.13
C ARG A 271 -4.13 -14.64 6.72
N GLU A 272 -4.08 -14.70 8.04
CA GLU A 272 -4.50 -15.89 8.79
C GLU A 272 -5.88 -16.36 8.31
N GLY A 273 -6.03 -17.67 8.12
CA GLY A 273 -7.24 -18.29 7.58
C GLY A 273 -7.34 -18.30 6.06
N ASP A 274 -6.45 -17.62 5.32
CA ASP A 274 -6.42 -17.74 3.86
C ASP A 274 -6.17 -19.19 3.43
N LEU A 275 -6.98 -19.68 2.50
CA LEU A 275 -6.84 -21.00 1.89
C LEU A 275 -6.03 -20.89 0.59
N GLU A 276 -4.82 -21.42 0.63
CA GLU A 276 -3.97 -21.62 -0.54
C GLU A 276 -4.32 -22.94 -1.23
N THR A 277 -4.46 -22.92 -2.54
CA THR A 277 -4.55 -24.11 -3.39
C THR A 277 -3.46 -24.06 -4.45
N LEU A 278 -2.68 -25.12 -4.52
CA LEU A 278 -1.45 -25.23 -5.30
C LEU A 278 -1.56 -26.50 -6.15
N MET A 279 -1.51 -26.37 -7.47
CA MET A 279 -1.74 -27.50 -8.38
C MET A 279 -0.78 -27.46 -9.57
N ILE A 280 -0.31 -28.64 -9.98
CA ILE A 280 0.40 -28.84 -11.25
C ILE A 280 -0.40 -29.84 -12.06
N LEU A 281 -0.72 -29.52 -13.32
CA LEU A 281 -1.30 -30.43 -14.29
C LEU A 281 -0.23 -30.89 -15.26
N ALA A 282 -0.23 -32.19 -15.58
CA ALA A 282 0.63 -32.76 -16.61
C ALA A 282 0.06 -32.51 -18.03
N PRO A 283 0.82 -32.81 -19.09
CA PRO A 283 0.39 -32.55 -20.48
C PRO A 283 -0.89 -33.28 -20.91
N ASP A 284 -1.19 -34.42 -20.29
CA ASP A 284 -2.42 -35.19 -20.50
C ASP A 284 -3.62 -34.65 -19.69
N GLY A 285 -3.45 -33.54 -18.98
CA GLY A 285 -4.45 -32.90 -18.14
C GLY A 285 -4.62 -33.53 -16.76
N ARG A 286 -3.92 -34.63 -16.45
CA ARG A 286 -4.01 -35.24 -15.12
C ARG A 286 -3.35 -34.34 -14.07
N THR A 287 -3.94 -34.32 -12.88
CA THR A 287 -3.32 -33.65 -11.73
C THR A 287 -2.02 -34.35 -11.38
N PHE A 288 -0.91 -33.64 -11.61
CA PHE A 288 0.44 -34.09 -11.30
C PHE A 288 0.81 -33.80 -9.84
N PHE A 289 0.29 -32.70 -9.30
CA PHE A 289 0.40 -32.32 -7.90
C PHE A 289 -0.83 -31.51 -7.47
N ASN A 290 -1.31 -31.67 -6.24
CA ASN A 290 -2.35 -30.83 -5.65
C ASN A 290 -2.17 -30.77 -4.13
N ASN A 291 -2.08 -29.56 -3.60
CA ASN A 291 -1.99 -29.32 -2.17
C ASN A 291 -2.88 -28.14 -1.77
N LYS A 292 -3.41 -28.21 -0.55
CA LYS A 292 -4.16 -27.12 0.07
C LYS A 292 -3.58 -26.82 1.45
N ARG A 293 -3.45 -25.54 1.79
CA ARG A 293 -2.96 -25.10 3.09
C ARG A 293 -3.75 -23.90 3.56
N VAL A 294 -4.11 -23.90 4.84
CA VAL A 294 -4.64 -22.72 5.52
C VAL A 294 -3.47 -21.98 6.15
N LEU A 295 -3.40 -20.67 5.96
CA LEU A 295 -2.38 -19.84 6.61
C LEU A 295 -2.67 -19.72 8.11
N GLU A 296 -1.66 -20.00 8.92
CA GLU A 296 -1.74 -19.93 10.39
C GLU A 296 -1.50 -18.52 10.95
N ARG A 297 -1.02 -17.59 10.11
CA ARG A 297 -0.74 -16.20 10.50
C ARG A 297 -0.69 -15.27 9.30
N ASN A 298 -0.89 -13.99 9.55
CA ASN A 298 -0.71 -12.94 8.55
C ASN A 298 0.71 -12.96 7.95
N ARG A 299 0.81 -12.65 6.66
CA ARG A 299 2.06 -12.57 5.92
C ARG A 299 2.07 -11.31 5.06
N ALA A 300 2.91 -10.33 5.44
CA ALA A 300 3.16 -9.16 4.60
C ALA A 300 3.70 -9.58 3.23
N VAL A 301 4.63 -10.54 3.24
CA VAL A 301 5.17 -11.23 2.06
C VAL A 301 5.19 -12.73 2.33
N TRP A 302 4.89 -13.54 1.31
CA TRP A 302 4.86 -14.99 1.41
C TRP A 302 5.31 -15.65 0.11
N THR A 303 6.22 -16.63 0.23
CA THR A 303 6.68 -17.43 -0.91
C THR A 303 6.34 -18.88 -0.69
N VAL A 304 5.90 -19.53 -1.76
CA VAL A 304 5.61 -20.96 -1.79
C VAL A 304 6.34 -21.60 -2.93
N THR A 305 6.81 -22.81 -2.67
CA THR A 305 7.45 -23.67 -3.65
C THR A 305 6.87 -25.05 -3.44
N PHE A 306 6.55 -25.70 -4.52
CA PHE A 306 6.08 -27.07 -4.50
C PHE A 306 6.47 -27.71 -5.80
N GLY A 307 7.05 -28.88 -5.70
CA GLY A 307 7.57 -29.57 -6.85
C GLY A 307 7.64 -31.04 -6.61
N LEU A 308 7.84 -31.75 -7.70
CA LEU A 308 7.91 -33.19 -7.69
C LEU A 308 9.32 -33.59 -8.07
N ARG A 309 9.93 -34.45 -7.25
CA ARG A 309 11.15 -35.18 -7.59
C ARG A 309 10.76 -36.59 -8.02
N LYS A 310 10.80 -36.90 -9.32
CA LYS A 310 10.59 -38.28 -9.78
C LYS A 310 11.78 -39.14 -9.40
N ARG A 311 11.51 -40.32 -8.82
CA ARG A 311 12.54 -41.35 -8.58
C ARG A 311 12.68 -42.20 -9.83
N GLY A 312 13.88 -42.24 -10.41
CA GLY A 312 14.23 -43.19 -11.47
C GLY A 312 13.61 -42.95 -12.85
N GLU A 313 12.76 -41.93 -13.02
CA GLU A 313 12.05 -41.64 -14.27
C GLU A 313 12.17 -40.16 -14.67
N ASN A 314 12.24 -39.92 -15.97
CA ASN A 314 12.18 -38.58 -16.56
C ASN A 314 10.76 -38.00 -16.48
N LEU A 315 10.67 -36.68 -16.57
CA LEU A 315 9.39 -35.99 -16.71
C LEU A 315 8.83 -36.27 -18.12
N PRO A 316 7.56 -36.68 -18.24
CA PRO A 316 6.90 -36.77 -19.55
C PRO A 316 7.04 -35.46 -20.33
N PRO A 317 7.44 -35.49 -21.62
CA PRO A 317 7.53 -34.28 -22.41
C PRO A 317 6.14 -33.68 -22.64
N GLY A 318 6.07 -32.35 -22.76
CA GLY A 318 4.85 -31.61 -23.05
C GLY A 318 4.66 -30.37 -22.17
N GLU A 319 3.49 -29.74 -22.30
CA GLU A 319 3.16 -28.54 -21.53
C GLU A 319 2.62 -28.90 -20.14
N TYR A 320 3.25 -28.38 -19.10
CA TYR A 320 2.75 -28.44 -17.74
C TYR A 320 2.06 -27.14 -17.37
N VAL A 321 1.02 -27.23 -16.55
CA VAL A 321 0.25 -26.07 -16.07
C VAL A 321 0.37 -25.95 -14.57
N GLY A 322 0.83 -24.79 -14.08
CA GLY A 322 0.90 -24.45 -12.67
C GLY A 322 -0.25 -23.54 -12.32
N LEU A 323 -1.00 -23.89 -11.28
CA LEU A 323 -2.10 -23.11 -10.75
C LEU A 323 -1.83 -22.80 -9.29
N TYR A 324 -1.93 -21.53 -8.93
CA TYR A 324 -1.90 -21.10 -7.55
C TYR A 324 -3.04 -20.12 -7.28
N ARG A 325 -3.83 -20.40 -6.25
CA ARG A 325 -5.00 -19.62 -5.87
C ARG A 325 -5.00 -19.41 -4.37
N VAL A 326 -5.33 -18.19 -3.96
CA VAL A 326 -5.59 -17.85 -2.56
C VAL A 326 -7.04 -17.39 -2.43
N GLN A 327 -7.77 -18.01 -1.51
CA GLN A 327 -9.13 -17.63 -1.17
C GLN A 327 -9.19 -17.20 0.30
N ARG A 328 -9.82 -16.06 0.55
CA ARG A 328 -10.05 -15.52 1.89
C ARG A 328 -11.48 -15.80 2.32
N PRO A 329 -11.70 -16.52 3.43
CA PRO A 329 -13.03 -16.68 4.00
C PRO A 329 -13.67 -15.31 4.31
N ASN A 330 -14.95 -15.15 3.97
CA ASN A 330 -15.79 -14.03 4.44
C ASN A 330 -17.15 -14.58 4.91
N ALA A 331 -18.03 -13.70 5.40
CA ALA A 331 -19.30 -14.07 6.03
C ALA A 331 -20.21 -14.94 5.14
N ASP A 332 -20.18 -14.76 3.82
CA ASP A 332 -21.14 -15.37 2.89
C ASP A 332 -20.48 -16.36 1.90
N TRP A 333 -19.18 -16.22 1.61
CA TRP A 333 -18.40 -17.09 0.71
C TRP A 333 -16.88 -16.83 0.77
N ALA A 334 -16.06 -17.59 0.05
CA ALA A 334 -14.60 -17.37 0.02
C ALA A 334 -14.18 -16.45 -1.14
N LYS A 335 -13.80 -15.20 -0.86
CA LYS A 335 -13.31 -14.23 -1.86
C LYS A 335 -11.97 -14.69 -2.44
N THR A 336 -11.85 -14.74 -3.77
CA THR A 336 -10.55 -14.97 -4.39
C THR A 336 -9.68 -13.72 -4.20
N VAL A 337 -8.58 -13.87 -3.47
CA VAL A 337 -7.58 -12.80 -3.28
C VAL A 337 -6.71 -12.69 -4.52
N LEU A 338 -6.23 -13.85 -5.00
CA LEU A 338 -5.48 -13.96 -6.25
C LEU A 338 -5.65 -15.36 -6.85
N ALA A 339 -5.49 -15.44 -8.16
CA ALA A 339 -5.34 -16.69 -8.88
C ALA A 339 -4.36 -16.47 -10.03
N VAL A 340 -3.39 -17.37 -10.18
CA VAL A 340 -2.40 -17.33 -11.25
C VAL A 340 -2.34 -18.68 -11.94
N ARG A 341 -2.21 -18.63 -13.27
CA ARG A 341 -1.92 -19.77 -14.14
C ARG A 341 -0.62 -19.48 -14.87
N LYS A 342 0.30 -20.43 -14.88
CA LYS A 342 1.53 -20.40 -15.68
C LYS A 342 1.71 -21.73 -16.39
N THR A 343 2.52 -21.73 -17.44
CA THR A 343 2.88 -22.92 -18.19
C THR A 343 4.38 -23.04 -18.31
N VAL A 344 4.85 -24.26 -18.56
CA VAL A 344 6.25 -24.53 -18.95
C VAL A 344 6.27 -25.73 -19.88
N ALA A 345 7.13 -25.70 -20.90
CA ALA A 345 7.38 -26.87 -21.73
C ALA A 345 8.46 -27.75 -21.10
N VAL A 346 8.22 -29.05 -21.01
CA VAL A 346 9.24 -30.05 -20.68
C VAL A 346 9.70 -30.69 -21.99
N ARG A 347 10.97 -30.52 -22.37
CA ARG A 347 11.55 -31.00 -23.64
C ARG A 347 12.93 -31.61 -23.48
#